data_AF-A0A7Z9QI16-F1
#
_entry.id   AF-A0A7Z9QI16-F1
#
_cell.length_a   1.000
_cell.length_b   1.000
_cell.length_c   1.000
_cell.angle_alpha   90.00
_cell.angle_beta   90.00
_cell.angle_gamma   90.00
#
_symmetry.space_group_name_H-M   'P 1'
#
loop_
_entity.id
_entity.type
_entity.pdbx_description
1 polymer ?
#
loop_
_entity_poly.entity_id
_entity_poly.type
_entity_poly.pdbx_seq_one_letter_code
_entity_poly.pdbx_strand_id
1 'polypeptide(L)'
;MAALRVSVEALDIDSDLQFLMILESGRLSYRATRWFLRHRAQWTDIEQTTRHFQPGVRELVEHLPRLLAASAQSSLSQFVQRMTEAGVPESLSCQVAGLRLMSAGLDIIEVAHNSTFTVEQVAAGYFSLGLALEFNWLREQLRNQTLENHWQRLAALAYRDDLDLLQRELLARIDSESEKGGDLCQTIEGWIKNHTAFVEHWKNLLAQFREQGSLDFAMYSVALEALRKLVAA
;
A
#
# COMPACT_ATOMS: atom_id res chain seq x y z
N MET A 1 0.03 -17.12 -7.54
CA MET A 1 -0.10 -17.52 -6.12
C MET A 1 0.10 -19.02 -5.91
N ALA A 2 -0.61 -19.90 -6.62
CA ALA A 2 -0.37 -21.36 -6.52
C ALA A 2 1.08 -21.76 -6.86
N ALA A 3 1.66 -21.21 -7.93
CA ALA A 3 3.05 -21.46 -8.31
C ALA A 3 4.08 -20.96 -7.27
N LEU A 4 3.81 -19.82 -6.63
CA LEU A 4 4.67 -19.29 -5.56
C LEU A 4 4.65 -20.23 -4.35
N ARG A 5 3.45 -20.69 -3.95
CA ARG A 5 3.29 -21.61 -2.82
C ARG A 5 4.04 -22.93 -3.05
N VAL A 6 3.89 -23.53 -4.24
CA VAL A 6 4.63 -24.75 -4.61
C VAL A 6 6.14 -24.52 -4.57
N SER A 7 6.60 -23.36 -5.04
CA SER A 7 8.03 -23.02 -5.02
C SER A 7 8.57 -22.87 -3.60
N VAL A 8 7.77 -22.36 -2.66
CA VAL A 8 8.13 -22.23 -1.23
C VAL A 8 8.11 -23.58 -0.53
N GLU A 9 7.09 -24.40 -0.76
CA GLU A 9 6.95 -25.74 -0.16
C GLU A 9 8.05 -26.72 -0.61
N ALA A 10 8.67 -26.47 -1.77
CA ALA A 10 9.77 -27.27 -2.30
C ALA A 10 11.16 -26.91 -1.72
N LEU A 11 11.27 -25.80 -0.97
CA LEU A 11 12.53 -25.41 -0.34
C LEU A 11 12.84 -26.30 0.87
N ASP A 12 14.11 -26.51 1.17
CA ASP A 12 14.56 -27.12 2.42
C ASP A 12 15.16 -26.02 3.31
N ILE A 13 14.29 -25.24 3.95
CA ILE A 13 14.65 -24.10 4.80
C ILE A 13 13.87 -24.18 6.12
N ASP A 14 14.19 -23.30 7.05
CA ASP A 14 13.48 -23.18 8.32
C ASP A 14 11.95 -23.11 8.14
N SER A 15 11.22 -23.89 8.94
CA SER A 15 9.76 -24.03 8.79
C SER A 15 9.01 -22.73 9.11
N ASP A 16 9.51 -21.91 10.05
CA ASP A 16 8.90 -20.62 10.35
C ASP A 16 9.07 -19.66 9.16
N LEU A 17 10.21 -19.75 8.46
CA LEU A 17 10.47 -18.98 7.26
C LEU A 17 9.56 -19.38 6.09
N GLN A 18 9.37 -20.68 5.85
CA GLN A 18 8.40 -21.15 4.85
C GLN A 18 6.98 -20.67 5.18
N PHE A 19 6.57 -20.83 6.44
CA PHE A 19 5.25 -20.43 6.91
C PHE A 19 5.04 -18.92 6.71
N LEU A 20 6.04 -18.10 7.02
CA LEU A 20 6.01 -16.65 6.79
C LEU A 20 5.77 -16.32 5.32
N MET A 21 6.48 -16.96 4.39
CA MET A 21 6.34 -16.70 2.95
C MET A 21 4.94 -17.10 2.44
N ILE A 22 4.44 -18.25 2.87
CA ILE A 22 3.07 -18.71 2.54
C ILE A 22 2.05 -17.72 3.10
N LEU A 23 2.23 -17.26 4.35
CA LEU A 23 1.33 -16.30 4.99
C LEU A 23 1.31 -14.95 4.27
N GLU A 24 2.46 -14.42 3.84
CA GLU A 24 2.53 -13.18 3.04
C GLU A 24 1.80 -13.33 1.70
N SER A 25 1.92 -14.50 1.05
CA SER A 25 1.16 -14.78 -0.16
C SER A 25 -0.36 -14.84 0.12
N GLY A 26 -0.79 -15.50 1.19
CA GLY A 26 -2.19 -15.55 1.59
C GLY A 26 -2.75 -14.17 1.91
N ARG A 27 -1.95 -13.32 2.58
CA ARG A 27 -2.30 -11.92 2.88
C ARG A 27 -2.54 -11.11 1.63
N LEU A 28 -1.67 -11.21 0.60
CA LEU A 28 -1.88 -10.50 -0.66
C LEU A 28 -3.14 -10.99 -1.37
N SER A 29 -3.34 -12.31 -1.47
CA SER A 29 -4.55 -12.89 -2.07
C SER A 29 -5.81 -12.37 -1.39
N TYR A 30 -5.84 -12.40 -0.05
CA TYR A 30 -6.98 -11.93 0.74
C TYR A 30 -7.26 -10.43 0.50
N ARG A 31 -6.22 -9.58 0.50
CA ARG A 31 -6.36 -8.15 0.21
C ARG A 31 -6.86 -7.89 -1.20
N ALA A 32 -6.27 -8.55 -2.20
CA ALA A 32 -6.69 -8.41 -3.60
C ALA A 32 -8.15 -8.84 -3.80
N THR A 33 -8.56 -9.99 -3.23
CA THR A 33 -9.96 -10.44 -3.28
C THR A 33 -10.90 -9.42 -2.65
N ARG A 34 -10.57 -8.89 -1.46
CA ARG A 34 -11.38 -7.83 -0.83
C ARG A 34 -11.46 -6.57 -1.68
N TRP A 35 -10.33 -6.16 -2.26
CA TRP A 35 -10.27 -5.01 -3.15
C TRP A 35 -11.24 -5.19 -4.32
N PHE A 36 -11.18 -6.31 -5.04
CA PHE A 36 -12.10 -6.59 -6.14
C PHE A 36 -13.57 -6.67 -5.68
N LEU A 37 -13.85 -7.26 -4.52
CA LEU A 37 -15.21 -7.33 -3.99
C LEU A 37 -15.77 -5.95 -3.61
N ARG A 38 -14.94 -5.04 -3.09
CA ARG A 38 -15.35 -3.66 -2.76
C ARG A 38 -15.60 -2.84 -4.02
N HIS A 39 -14.87 -3.11 -5.10
CA HIS A 39 -14.98 -2.42 -6.39
C HIS A 39 -15.83 -3.21 -7.42
N ARG A 40 -16.61 -4.19 -6.96
CA ARG A 40 -17.30 -5.21 -7.78
C ARG A 40 -18.20 -4.65 -8.88
N ALA A 41 -18.77 -3.46 -8.69
CA ALA A 41 -19.62 -2.83 -9.70
C ALA A 41 -18.89 -2.58 -11.04
N GLN A 42 -17.56 -2.49 -11.01
CA GLN A 42 -16.73 -2.22 -12.18
C GLN A 42 -16.26 -3.51 -12.90
N TRP A 43 -16.33 -4.68 -12.26
CA TRP A 43 -15.58 -5.87 -12.71
C TRP A 43 -16.41 -7.16 -12.62
N THR A 44 -17.16 -7.47 -13.69
CA THR A 44 -18.00 -8.68 -13.77
C THR A 44 -17.36 -9.82 -14.55
N ASP A 45 -16.31 -9.55 -15.33
CA ASP A 45 -15.59 -10.51 -16.16
C ASP A 45 -14.13 -10.66 -15.68
N ILE A 46 -13.75 -11.88 -15.29
CA ILE A 46 -12.40 -12.22 -14.80
C ILE A 46 -11.34 -12.03 -15.89
N GLU A 47 -11.65 -12.37 -17.14
CA GLU A 47 -10.71 -12.23 -18.25
C GLU A 47 -10.46 -10.75 -18.56
N GLN A 48 -11.52 -9.94 -18.60
CA GLN A 48 -11.39 -8.49 -18.76
C GLN A 48 -10.58 -7.87 -17.62
N THR A 49 -10.89 -8.25 -16.38
CA THR A 49 -10.16 -7.79 -15.18
C THR A 49 -8.68 -8.18 -15.28
N THR A 50 -8.38 -9.41 -15.69
CA THR A 50 -6.99 -9.87 -15.85
C THR A 50 -6.26 -9.06 -16.92
N ARG A 51 -6.87 -8.82 -18.08
CA ARG A 51 -6.29 -7.99 -19.15
C ARG A 51 -6.08 -6.54 -18.71
N HIS A 52 -6.94 -6.01 -17.86
CA HIS A 52 -6.84 -4.67 -17.32
C HIS A 52 -5.64 -4.52 -16.37
N PHE A 53 -5.51 -5.39 -15.36
CA PHE A 53 -4.48 -5.23 -14.33
C PHE A 53 -3.12 -5.83 -14.70
N GLN A 54 -3.06 -6.89 -15.53
CA GLN A 54 -1.82 -7.62 -15.77
C GLN A 54 -0.68 -6.75 -16.34
N PRO A 55 -0.90 -5.83 -17.30
CA PRO A 55 0.18 -4.97 -17.81
C PRO A 55 0.74 -4.05 -16.72
N GLY A 56 -0.14 -3.35 -15.98
CA GLY A 56 0.27 -2.44 -14.91
C GLY A 56 0.96 -3.16 -13.75
N VAL A 57 0.54 -4.38 -13.41
CA VAL A 57 1.24 -5.20 -12.39
C VAL A 57 2.67 -5.54 -12.85
N ARG A 58 2.86 -5.88 -14.13
CA ARG A 58 4.21 -6.17 -14.66
C ARG A 58 5.11 -4.95 -14.63
N GLU A 59 4.61 -3.82 -15.10
CA GLU A 59 5.31 -2.53 -15.05
C GLU A 59 5.67 -2.18 -13.60
N LEU A 60 4.72 -2.25 -12.67
CA LEU A 60 5.00 -1.99 -11.26
C LEU A 60 6.10 -2.89 -10.72
N VAL A 61 6.02 -4.20 -10.91
CA VAL A 61 7.04 -5.14 -10.39
C VAL A 61 8.44 -4.81 -10.91
N GLU A 62 8.56 -4.36 -12.16
CA GLU A 62 9.84 -3.99 -12.77
C GLU A 62 10.42 -2.69 -12.18
N HIS A 63 9.59 -1.68 -11.98
CA HIS A 63 10.03 -0.34 -11.54
C HIS A 63 10.06 -0.15 -10.01
N LEU A 64 9.34 -1.00 -9.26
CA LEU A 64 9.10 -0.85 -7.83
C LEU A 64 10.33 -0.54 -6.99
N PRO A 65 11.49 -1.23 -7.14
CA PRO A 65 12.65 -0.95 -6.30
C PRO A 65 13.15 0.49 -6.41
N ARG A 66 12.97 1.15 -7.57
CA ARG A 66 13.43 2.53 -7.81
C ARG A 66 12.45 3.58 -7.29
N LEU A 67 11.18 3.22 -7.18
CA LEU A 67 10.08 4.12 -6.81
C LEU A 67 9.94 4.31 -5.30
N LEU A 68 10.53 3.42 -4.51
CA LEU A 68 10.52 3.51 -3.06
C LEU A 68 11.46 4.61 -2.56
N ALA A 69 11.13 5.25 -1.43
CA ALA A 69 12.08 6.10 -0.73
C ALA A 69 13.33 5.32 -0.28
N ALA A 70 14.48 5.99 -0.14
CA ALA A 70 15.75 5.34 0.21
C ALA A 70 15.68 4.43 1.46
N SER A 71 14.92 4.83 2.48
CA SER A 71 14.68 4.03 3.69
C SER A 71 13.88 2.75 3.41
N ALA A 72 12.87 2.83 2.54
CA ALA A 72 12.07 1.69 2.11
C ALA A 72 12.86 0.77 1.16
N GLN A 73 13.68 1.33 0.25
CA GLN A 73 14.63 0.56 -0.56
C GLN A 73 15.60 -0.22 0.32
N SER A 74 16.26 0.45 1.27
CA SER A 74 17.17 -0.18 2.22
C SER A 74 16.48 -1.29 3.03
N SER A 75 15.24 -1.06 3.49
CA SER A 75 14.48 -2.08 4.23
C SER A 75 14.14 -3.28 3.36
N LEU A 76 13.80 -3.05 2.08
CA LEU A 76 13.53 -4.10 1.10
C LEU A 76 14.80 -4.92 0.81
N SER A 77 15.93 -4.24 0.55
CA SER A 77 17.22 -4.88 0.31
C SER A 77 17.69 -5.69 1.51
N GLN A 78 17.56 -5.17 2.73
CA GLN A 78 17.88 -5.92 3.96
C GLN A 78 16.99 -7.15 4.13
N PHE A 79 15.70 -7.03 3.80
CA PHE A 79 14.79 -8.18 3.85
C PHE A 79 15.20 -9.26 2.83
N VAL A 80 15.48 -8.87 1.58
CA VAL A 80 15.96 -9.79 0.53
C VAL A 80 17.27 -10.45 0.94
N GLN A 81 18.22 -9.69 1.49
CA GLN A 81 19.49 -10.21 1.97
C GLN A 81 19.29 -11.26 3.08
N ARG A 82 18.50 -10.96 4.11
CA ARG A 82 18.22 -11.91 5.21
C ARG A 82 17.58 -13.20 4.72
N MET A 83 16.64 -13.11 3.76
CA MET A 83 16.00 -14.29 3.17
C MET A 83 17.01 -15.14 2.39
N THR A 84 17.90 -14.48 1.65
CA THR A 84 18.95 -15.15 0.85
C THR A 84 19.99 -15.82 1.75
N GLU A 85 20.41 -15.16 2.83
CA GLU A 85 21.28 -15.73 3.87
C GLU A 85 20.64 -16.94 4.57
N ALA A 86 19.30 -16.96 4.66
CA ALA A 86 18.55 -18.08 5.21
C ALA A 86 18.24 -19.21 4.19
N GLY A 87 18.85 -19.17 3.00
CA GLY A 87 18.76 -20.23 2.00
C GLY A 87 17.62 -20.08 0.97
N VAL A 88 16.88 -18.96 0.98
CA VAL A 88 15.85 -18.69 -0.02
C VAL A 88 16.50 -18.17 -1.31
N PRO A 89 16.18 -18.72 -2.49
CA PRO A 89 16.69 -18.21 -3.76
C PRO A 89 16.41 -16.71 -3.93
N GLU A 90 17.40 -15.94 -4.38
CA GLU A 90 17.30 -14.48 -4.52
C GLU A 90 16.06 -14.03 -5.30
N SER A 91 15.76 -14.72 -6.41
CA SER A 91 14.56 -14.44 -7.22
C SER A 91 13.26 -14.57 -6.43
N LEU A 92 13.17 -15.56 -5.54
CA LEU A 92 12.01 -15.78 -4.68
C LEU A 92 11.99 -14.80 -3.49
N SER A 93 13.16 -14.46 -2.94
CA SER A 93 13.32 -13.41 -1.93
C SER A 93 12.79 -12.06 -2.45
N CYS A 94 13.16 -11.68 -3.68
CA CYS A 94 12.65 -10.50 -4.37
C CYS A 94 11.14 -10.56 -4.61
N GLN A 95 10.62 -11.72 -5.04
CA GLN A 95 9.17 -11.90 -5.22
C GLN A 95 8.41 -11.69 -3.91
N VAL A 96 8.82 -12.34 -2.83
CA VAL A 96 8.17 -12.20 -1.50
C VAL A 96 8.25 -10.77 -0.99
N ALA A 97 9.38 -10.10 -1.19
CA ALA A 97 9.55 -8.70 -0.84
C ALA A 97 8.55 -7.80 -1.62
N GLY A 98 8.36 -8.08 -2.91
CA GLY A 98 7.39 -7.40 -3.77
C GLY A 98 5.93 -7.60 -3.35
N LEU A 99 5.55 -8.78 -2.82
CA LEU A 99 4.16 -9.05 -2.41
C LEU A 99 3.62 -8.03 -1.40
N ARG A 100 4.47 -7.55 -0.50
CA ARG A 100 4.08 -6.59 0.55
C ARG A 100 3.69 -5.23 -0.03
N LEU A 101 4.32 -4.87 -1.14
CA LEU A 101 4.14 -3.60 -1.83
C LEU A 101 3.02 -3.69 -2.87
N MET A 102 2.78 -4.89 -3.42
CA MET A 102 1.72 -5.13 -4.39
C MET A 102 0.31 -4.94 -3.86
N SER A 103 0.10 -4.82 -2.54
CA SER A 103 -1.21 -4.42 -2.03
C SER A 103 -1.62 -3.02 -2.49
N ALA A 104 -0.68 -2.09 -2.68
CA ALA A 104 -0.95 -0.78 -3.25
C ALA A 104 -1.10 -0.80 -4.79
N GLY A 105 -0.65 -1.90 -5.44
CA GLY A 105 -0.57 -1.96 -6.88
C GLY A 105 -1.92 -1.84 -7.58
N LEU A 106 -2.98 -2.42 -7.01
CA LEU A 106 -4.32 -2.32 -7.58
C LEU A 106 -4.85 -0.88 -7.56
N ASP A 107 -4.64 -0.17 -6.45
CA ASP A 107 -5.04 1.24 -6.34
C ASP A 107 -4.26 2.14 -7.29
N ILE A 108 -2.95 1.91 -7.42
CA ILE A 108 -2.09 2.66 -8.35
C ILE A 108 -2.52 2.45 -9.80
N ILE A 109 -2.77 1.20 -10.21
CA ILE A 109 -3.20 0.88 -11.58
C ILE A 109 -4.55 1.52 -11.88
N GLU A 110 -5.48 1.49 -10.94
CA GLU A 110 -6.81 2.09 -11.10
C GLU A 110 -6.73 3.61 -11.30
N VAL A 111 -5.87 4.29 -10.54
CA VAL A 111 -5.63 5.73 -10.72
C VAL A 111 -4.97 5.98 -12.08
N ALA A 112 -3.90 5.25 -12.40
CA ALA A 112 -3.18 5.40 -13.67
C ALA A 112 -4.07 5.16 -14.89
N HIS A 113 -5.05 4.25 -14.82
CA HIS A 113 -5.97 4.00 -15.92
C HIS A 113 -6.84 5.22 -16.27
N ASN A 114 -7.17 6.04 -15.28
CA ASN A 114 -7.98 7.25 -15.43
C ASN A 114 -7.11 8.52 -15.52
N SER A 115 -5.79 8.37 -15.46
CA SER A 115 -4.81 9.44 -15.44
C SER A 115 -4.23 9.70 -16.82
N THR A 116 -3.55 10.85 -16.97
CA THR A 116 -2.63 11.08 -18.09
C THR A 116 -1.19 10.64 -17.79
N PHE A 117 -0.91 10.25 -16.55
CA PHE A 117 0.38 9.74 -16.12
C PHE A 117 0.52 8.23 -16.32
N THR A 118 1.76 7.79 -16.50
CA THR A 118 2.12 6.36 -16.53
C THR A 118 1.95 5.70 -15.15
N VAL A 119 1.90 4.37 -15.12
CA VAL A 119 1.80 3.61 -13.87
C VAL A 119 3.00 3.89 -12.98
N GLU A 120 4.21 4.00 -13.55
CA GLU A 120 5.42 4.41 -12.83
C GLU A 120 5.27 5.79 -12.16
N GLN A 121 4.78 6.80 -12.88
CA GLN A 121 4.58 8.15 -12.34
C GLN A 121 3.51 8.20 -11.23
N VAL A 122 2.40 7.48 -11.41
CA VAL A 122 1.35 7.38 -10.38
C VAL A 122 1.85 6.65 -9.15
N ALA A 123 2.65 5.59 -9.32
CA ALA A 123 3.28 4.89 -8.22
C ALA A 123 4.24 5.80 -7.42
N ALA A 124 5.07 6.57 -8.11
CA ALA A 124 5.95 7.56 -7.48
C ALA A 124 5.14 8.58 -6.66
N GLY A 125 4.05 9.11 -7.23
CA GLY A 125 3.12 9.99 -6.54
C GLY A 125 2.47 9.32 -5.32
N TYR A 126 1.99 8.08 -5.45
CA TYR A 126 1.38 7.33 -4.36
C TYR A 126 2.34 7.15 -3.17
N PHE A 127 3.58 6.75 -3.41
CA PHE A 127 4.58 6.57 -2.36
C PHE A 127 5.05 7.89 -1.76
N SER A 128 5.21 8.93 -2.58
CA SER A 128 5.55 10.29 -2.13
C SER A 128 4.47 10.86 -1.20
N LEU A 129 3.20 10.75 -1.61
CA LEU A 129 2.05 11.15 -0.80
C LEU A 129 1.97 10.34 0.50
N GLY A 130 2.18 9.03 0.41
CA GLY A 130 2.20 8.11 1.55
C GLY A 130 3.30 8.46 2.57
N LEU A 131 4.44 8.95 2.10
CA LEU A 131 5.54 9.44 2.93
C LEU A 131 5.21 10.80 3.54
N ALA A 132 4.76 11.76 2.74
CA ALA A 132 4.51 13.14 3.16
C ALA A 132 3.39 13.26 4.21
N LEU A 133 2.39 12.38 4.12
CA LEU A 133 1.26 12.31 5.06
C LEU A 133 1.35 11.12 6.03
N GLU A 134 2.48 10.42 6.05
CA GLU A 134 2.79 9.34 7.01
C GLU A 134 1.77 8.19 7.06
N PHE A 135 1.09 7.89 5.94
CA PHE A 135 0.17 6.76 5.82
C PHE A 135 0.82 5.43 6.24
N ASN A 136 2.11 5.26 5.89
CA ASN A 136 2.86 4.07 6.24
C ASN A 136 2.89 3.87 7.76
N TRP A 137 3.15 4.93 8.53
CA TRP A 137 3.22 4.84 9.99
C TRP A 137 1.91 4.33 10.60
N LEU A 138 0.76 4.85 10.17
CA LEU A 138 -0.56 4.36 10.64
C LEU A 138 -0.78 2.89 10.28
N ARG A 139 -0.42 2.47 9.06
CA ARG A 139 -0.54 1.07 8.65
C ARG A 139 0.35 0.15 9.50
N GLU A 140 1.53 0.63 9.91
CA GLU A 140 2.42 -0.10 10.81
C GLU A 140 1.86 -0.22 12.22
N GLN A 141 1.34 0.87 12.78
CA GLN A 141 0.69 0.84 14.09
C GLN A 141 -0.48 -0.15 14.10
N LEU A 142 -1.28 -0.19 13.03
CA LEU A 142 -2.46 -1.08 12.97
C LEU A 142 -2.04 -2.53 12.80
N ARG A 143 -0.94 -2.77 12.07
CA ARG A 143 -0.35 -4.11 11.89
C ARG A 143 0.21 -4.66 13.21
N ASN A 144 0.76 -3.79 14.05
CA ASN A 144 1.41 -4.18 15.31
C ASN A 144 0.43 -4.23 16.49
N GLN A 145 -0.82 -3.83 16.31
CA GLN A 145 -1.84 -3.83 17.36
C GLN A 145 -2.27 -5.25 17.74
N THR A 146 -2.34 -5.53 19.04
CA THR A 146 -2.90 -6.78 19.56
C THR A 146 -4.42 -6.77 19.42
N LEU A 147 -4.97 -7.79 18.75
CA LEU A 147 -6.41 -7.91 18.47
C LEU A 147 -7.03 -8.99 19.34
N GLU A 148 -7.68 -8.58 20.42
CA GLU A 148 -8.20 -9.43 21.49
C GLU A 148 -9.45 -10.21 21.09
N ASN A 149 -10.30 -9.63 20.23
CA ASN A 149 -11.58 -10.23 19.87
C ASN A 149 -11.90 -10.19 18.37
N HIS A 150 -12.96 -10.90 17.98
CA HIS A 150 -13.39 -11.01 16.58
C HIS A 150 -13.73 -9.65 15.96
N TRP A 151 -14.40 -8.77 16.70
CA TRP A 151 -14.82 -7.45 16.23
C TRP A 151 -13.64 -6.51 16.02
N GLN A 152 -12.64 -6.54 16.90
CA GLN A 152 -11.39 -5.80 16.72
C GLN A 152 -10.64 -6.26 15.47
N ARG A 153 -10.65 -7.56 15.16
CA ARG A 153 -10.08 -8.07 13.90
C ARG A 153 -10.82 -7.53 12.68
N LEU A 154 -12.16 -7.50 12.70
CA LEU A 154 -12.95 -6.92 11.62
C LEU A 154 -12.73 -5.41 11.48
N ALA A 155 -12.65 -4.68 12.60
CA ALA A 155 -12.39 -3.25 12.60
C ALA A 155 -11.00 -2.91 12.05
N ALA A 156 -9.96 -3.64 12.46
CA ALA A 156 -8.60 -3.44 11.94
C ALA A 156 -8.52 -3.74 10.44
N LEU A 157 -9.29 -4.71 9.94
CA LEU A 157 -9.43 -4.95 8.50
C LEU A 157 -10.12 -3.77 7.80
N ALA A 158 -11.23 -3.28 8.34
CA ALA A 158 -11.98 -2.15 7.77
C ALA A 158 -11.14 -0.86 7.74
N TYR A 159 -10.42 -0.54 8.82
CA TYR A 159 -9.56 0.65 8.88
C TYR A 159 -8.41 0.58 7.89
N ARG A 160 -7.85 -0.60 7.66
CA ARG A 160 -6.85 -0.81 6.61
C ARG A 160 -7.41 -0.50 5.24
N ASP A 161 -8.55 -1.09 4.92
CA ASP A 161 -9.20 -0.90 3.63
C ASP A 161 -9.60 0.58 3.42
N ASP A 162 -10.00 1.28 4.49
CA ASP A 162 -10.32 2.71 4.44
C ASP A 162 -9.08 3.59 4.29
N LEU A 163 -7.95 3.25 4.94
CA LEU A 163 -6.68 3.96 4.72
C LEU A 163 -6.21 3.82 3.27
N ASP A 164 -6.28 2.61 2.71
CA ASP A 164 -5.99 2.36 1.29
C ASP A 164 -6.87 3.19 0.37
N LEU A 165 -8.19 3.17 0.61
CA LEU A 165 -9.15 3.93 -0.17
C LEU A 165 -8.89 5.44 -0.12
N LEU A 166 -8.70 5.99 1.08
CA LEU A 166 -8.51 7.44 1.25
C LEU A 166 -7.21 7.93 0.60
N GLN A 167 -6.13 7.14 0.67
CA GLN A 167 -4.89 7.46 -0.03
C GLN A 167 -5.09 7.47 -1.54
N ARG A 168 -5.84 6.49 -2.08
CA ARG A 168 -6.17 6.44 -3.51
C ARG A 168 -7.04 7.61 -3.94
N GLU A 169 -8.11 7.91 -3.21
CA GLU A 169 -9.03 9.00 -3.52
C GLU A 169 -8.32 10.34 -3.51
N LEU A 170 -7.45 10.57 -2.51
CA LEU A 170 -6.61 11.77 -2.46
C LEU A 170 -5.70 11.86 -3.68
N LEU A 171 -5.01 10.78 -4.03
CA LEU A 171 -4.12 10.75 -5.18
C LEU A 171 -4.87 11.04 -6.49
N ALA A 172 -6.02 10.39 -6.70
CA ALA A 172 -6.85 10.59 -7.87
C ALA A 172 -7.37 12.03 -7.96
N ARG A 173 -7.71 12.65 -6.83
CA ARG A 173 -8.11 14.05 -6.77
C ARG A 173 -6.96 14.98 -7.18
N ILE A 174 -5.79 14.82 -6.58
CA ILE A 174 -4.60 15.62 -6.92
C ILE A 174 -4.22 15.44 -8.39
N ASP A 175 -4.31 14.22 -8.91
CA ASP A 175 -4.10 13.92 -10.33
C ASP A 175 -5.12 14.64 -11.22
N SER A 176 -6.40 14.68 -10.85
CA SER A 176 -7.44 15.38 -11.62
C SER A 176 -7.23 16.91 -11.70
N GLU A 177 -6.51 17.48 -10.74
CA GLU A 177 -6.13 18.90 -10.68
C GLU A 177 -4.79 19.18 -11.38
N SER A 178 -4.10 18.13 -11.86
CA SER A 178 -2.78 18.24 -12.46
C SER A 178 -2.81 18.68 -13.93
N GLU A 179 -1.74 19.37 -14.37
CA GLU A 179 -1.54 19.66 -15.78
C GLU A 179 -1.09 18.41 -16.55
N LYS A 180 -1.67 18.20 -17.74
CA LYS A 180 -1.34 17.05 -18.60
C LYS A 180 0.15 17.05 -18.95
N GLY A 181 0.83 15.93 -18.68
CA GLY A 181 2.26 15.78 -18.96
C GLY A 181 3.18 16.50 -17.97
N GLY A 182 2.65 16.96 -16.83
CA GLY A 182 3.44 17.52 -15.73
C GLY A 182 4.20 16.47 -14.92
N ASP A 183 4.58 16.86 -13.70
CA ASP A 183 5.20 15.97 -12.72
C ASP A 183 4.24 15.80 -11.54
N LEU A 184 3.65 14.61 -11.40
CA LEU A 184 2.69 14.32 -10.34
C LEU A 184 3.28 14.51 -8.94
N CYS A 185 4.58 14.25 -8.73
CA CYS A 185 5.23 14.48 -7.44
C CYS A 185 5.28 15.98 -7.12
N GLN A 186 5.58 16.84 -8.10
CA GLN A 186 5.55 18.29 -7.92
C GLN A 186 4.13 18.80 -7.68
N THR A 187 3.14 18.25 -8.37
CA THR A 187 1.72 18.57 -8.13
C THR A 187 1.31 18.23 -6.69
N ILE A 188 1.72 17.08 -6.17
CA ILE A 188 1.48 16.69 -4.77
C ILE A 188 2.14 17.69 -3.81
N GLU A 189 3.39 18.07 -4.04
CA GLU A 189 4.06 19.07 -3.21
C GLU A 189 3.36 20.43 -3.24
N GLY A 190 2.90 20.87 -4.42
CA GLY A 190 2.11 22.09 -4.60
C GLY A 190 0.78 22.01 -3.86
N TRP A 191 0.07 20.89 -3.99
CA TRP A 191 -1.20 20.64 -3.31
C TRP A 191 -1.03 20.69 -1.78
N ILE A 192 0.02 20.08 -1.24
CA ILE A 192 0.35 20.12 0.20
C ILE A 192 0.58 21.56 0.67
N LYS A 193 1.31 22.37 -0.10
CA LYS A 193 1.56 23.79 0.22
C LYS A 193 0.27 24.61 0.19
N ASN A 194 -0.61 24.35 -0.76
CA ASN A 194 -1.90 25.05 -0.87
C ASN A 194 -2.88 24.67 0.24
N HIS A 195 -2.81 23.44 0.76
CA HIS A 195 -3.69 22.92 1.81
C HIS A 195 -3.03 22.87 3.19
N THR A 196 -2.13 23.82 3.48
CA THR A 196 -1.29 23.83 4.69
C THR A 196 -2.11 23.67 5.99
N ALA A 197 -3.24 24.37 6.14
CA ALA A 197 -4.05 24.28 7.36
C ALA A 197 -4.56 22.84 7.66
N PHE A 198 -5.01 22.12 6.63
CA PHE A 198 -5.47 20.73 6.80
C PHE A 198 -4.30 19.77 7.03
N VAL A 199 -3.19 19.96 6.31
CA VAL A 199 -1.99 19.13 6.46
C VAL A 199 -1.34 19.33 7.83
N GLU A 200 -1.27 20.56 8.34
CA GLU A 200 -0.76 20.85 9.68
C GLU A 200 -1.66 20.26 10.76
N HIS A 201 -2.99 20.38 10.62
CA HIS A 201 -3.92 19.74 11.54
C HIS A 201 -3.71 18.21 11.57
N TRP A 202 -3.57 17.58 10.40
CA TRP A 202 -3.27 16.16 10.28
C TRP A 202 -1.95 15.79 10.97
N LYS A 203 -0.86 16.52 10.69
CA LYS A 203 0.45 16.26 11.30
C LYS A 203 0.43 16.44 12.82
N ASN A 204 -0.27 17.46 13.31
CA ASN A 204 -0.44 17.69 14.75
C ASN A 204 -1.23 16.55 15.42
N LEU A 205 -2.25 15.99 14.75
CA LEU A 205 -2.97 14.82 15.23
C LEU A 205 -2.06 13.60 15.33
N LEU A 206 -1.24 13.33 14.30
CA LEU A 206 -0.26 12.24 14.33
C LEU A 206 0.80 12.42 15.42
N ALA A 207 1.22 13.67 15.69
CA ALA A 207 2.15 13.96 16.78
C ALA A 207 1.56 13.60 18.15
N GLN A 208 0.32 14.00 18.42
CA GLN A 208 -0.40 13.64 19.66
C GLN A 208 -0.53 12.12 19.82
N PHE A 209 -0.76 11.41 18.72
CA PHE A 209 -0.83 9.94 18.74
C PHE A 209 0.48 9.28 19.15
N ARG A 210 1.62 9.84 18.71
CA ARG A 210 2.96 9.35 19.08
C ARG A 210 3.25 9.54 20.57
N GLU A 211 2.75 10.61 21.17
CA GLU A 211 2.92 10.89 22.60
C GLU A 211 2.20 9.87 23.50
N GLN A 212 1.09 9.28 23.03
CA GLN A 212 0.35 8.28 23.79
C GLN A 212 0.95 6.87 23.76
N GLY A 213 1.90 6.59 22.85
CA GLY A 213 2.62 5.32 22.78
C GLY A 213 1.86 4.15 22.13
N SER A 214 0.53 4.08 22.25
CA SER A 214 -0.30 3.09 21.54
C SER A 214 -1.58 3.71 21.00
N LEU A 215 -1.94 3.36 19.77
CA LEU A 215 -3.20 3.76 19.14
C LEU A 215 -4.34 2.81 19.50
N ASP A 216 -5.44 3.34 20.02
CA ASP A 216 -6.69 2.59 20.14
C ASP A 216 -7.60 2.74 18.91
N PHE A 217 -8.69 1.97 18.86
CA PHE A 217 -9.64 1.99 17.74
C PHE A 217 -10.40 3.32 17.59
N ALA A 218 -10.59 4.06 18.68
CA ALA A 218 -11.23 5.38 18.63
C ALA A 218 -10.30 6.39 17.95
N MET A 219 -9.01 6.37 18.29
CA MET A 219 -7.97 7.19 17.66
C MET A 219 -7.86 6.90 16.16
N TYR A 220 -7.96 5.63 15.72
CA TYR A 220 -8.05 5.30 14.28
C TYR A 220 -9.28 5.89 13.61
N SER A 221 -10.43 5.85 14.27
CA SER A 221 -11.67 6.42 13.73
C SER A 221 -11.53 7.94 13.54
N VAL A 222 -10.89 8.63 14.49
CA VAL A 222 -10.56 10.06 14.40
C VAL A 222 -9.58 10.33 13.26
N ALA A 223 -8.54 9.50 13.10
CA ALA A 223 -7.57 9.61 12.02
C ALA A 223 -8.24 9.51 10.64
N LEU A 224 -9.08 8.49 10.46
CA LEU A 224 -9.82 8.27 9.21
C LEU A 224 -10.75 9.44 8.89
N GLU A 225 -11.39 10.01 9.90
CA GLU A 225 -12.27 11.18 9.71
C GLU A 225 -11.49 12.45 9.34
N ALA A 226 -10.31 12.66 9.93
CA ALA A 226 -9.42 13.75 9.54
C ALA A 226 -8.94 13.57 8.09
N LEU A 227 -8.61 12.35 7.67
CA LEU A 227 -8.24 12.04 6.29
C LEU A 227 -9.41 12.25 5.31
N ARG A 228 -10.64 11.85 5.66
CA ARG A 228 -11.83 12.11 4.82
C ARG A 228 -12.02 13.60 4.56
N LYS A 229 -11.83 14.44 5.58
CA LYS A 229 -11.89 15.90 5.43
C LYS A 229 -10.79 16.42 4.51
N LEU A 230 -9.61 15.82 4.58
CA LEU A 230 -8.47 16.17 3.72
C LEU A 230 -8.72 15.77 2.26
N VAL A 231 -9.37 14.62 2.01
CA VAL A 231 -9.83 14.21 0.67
C VAL A 231 -10.94 15.12 0.14
N ALA A 232 -11.81 15.62 1.03
CA ALA A 232 -12.94 16.46 0.66
C ALA A 232 -12.59 17.95 0.48
N ALA A 233 -11.49 18.43 1.09
CA ALA A 233 -10.96 19.78 0.93
C ALA A 233 -10.56 20.04 -0.53
#